data_AF-A0A7X0D3A5-F1
#
_entry.id   AF-A0A7X0D3A5-F1
#
_cell.length_a   1.000
_cell.length_b   1.000
_cell.length_c   1.000
_cell.angle_alpha   90.00
_cell.angle_beta   90.00
_cell.angle_gamma   90.00
#
_symmetry.space_group_name_H-M   'P 1'
#
loop_
_entity.id
_entity.type
_entity.pdbx_description
1 polymer ?
#
loop_
_entity_poly.entity_id
_entity_poly.type
_entity_poly.pdbx_seq_one_letter_code
_entity_poly.pdbx_strand_id
1 'polypeptide(L)'
;MTSGRSPPGFPRLVAGPEHIQPREDERPPIVNLDGAEHSRSRGAILGEFTVRRVREMRPWIQGIVDGRIDAMLAAGPPTDLVDMLSLPVPLRVVCEMLGASYADDHLFEDTTCRMMSAGVTDEDRDRAAADLSRYLERLCREKEAHPTEDDMLGRKDDAMVYGLYELPVAW
;
A
#
# COMPACT_ATOMS: atom_id res chain seq x y z
N MET A 1 -8.97 14.91 -15.84
CA MET A 1 -7.74 14.23 -16.32
C MET A 1 -8.05 12.76 -16.34
N THR A 2 -7.76 12.09 -17.45
CA THR A 2 -8.02 10.66 -17.68
C THR A 2 -6.76 9.88 -17.28
N SER A 3 -6.89 9.04 -16.26
CA SER A 3 -5.90 8.08 -15.77
C SER A 3 -6.27 6.63 -16.09
N GLY A 4 -7.52 6.37 -16.49
CA GLY A 4 -8.01 5.05 -16.87
C GLY A 4 -7.25 4.47 -18.05
N ARG A 5 -6.60 3.32 -17.80
CA ARG A 5 -5.86 2.55 -18.80
C ARG A 5 -6.72 1.50 -19.53
N SER A 6 -8.03 1.48 -19.21
CA SER A 6 -9.01 0.51 -19.72
C SER A 6 -9.56 0.76 -21.13
N PRO A 7 -9.51 1.97 -21.75
CA PRO A 7 -10.02 2.15 -23.11
C PRO A 7 -9.25 1.32 -24.17
N PRO A 8 -9.93 0.79 -25.21
CA PRO A 8 -9.27 0.13 -26.33
C PRO A 8 -8.23 1.06 -26.99
N GLY A 9 -6.99 0.60 -27.11
CA GLY A 9 -5.91 1.34 -27.78
C GLY A 9 -5.12 2.30 -26.89
N PHE A 10 -5.28 2.27 -25.56
CA PHE A 10 -4.44 3.07 -24.66
C PHE A 10 -2.95 2.68 -24.78
N PRO A 11 -2.01 3.64 -24.96
CA PRO A 11 -0.62 3.34 -25.21
C PRO A 11 0.07 2.70 -23.99
N ARG A 12 0.74 1.56 -24.23
CA ARG A 12 1.56 0.89 -23.23
C ARG A 12 2.93 1.55 -23.17
N LEU A 13 3.26 2.16 -22.04
CA LEU A 13 4.55 2.84 -21.82
C LEU A 13 5.70 1.87 -21.58
N VAL A 14 5.40 0.62 -21.23
CA VAL A 14 6.39 -0.45 -21.02
C VAL A 14 5.86 -1.72 -21.67
N ALA A 15 6.69 -2.41 -22.45
CA ALA A 15 6.43 -3.78 -22.89
C ALA A 15 6.64 -4.71 -21.69
N GLY A 16 5.58 -4.95 -20.91
CA GLY A 16 5.57 -5.92 -19.82
C GLY A 16 4.82 -7.20 -20.24
N PRO A 17 4.99 -8.31 -19.49
CA PRO A 17 4.23 -9.53 -19.72
C PRO A 17 2.72 -9.23 -19.76
N GLU A 18 1.98 -9.97 -20.60
CA GLU A 18 0.57 -9.73 -20.90
C GLU A 18 -0.38 -9.84 -19.68
N HIS A 19 0.13 -10.24 -18.51
CA HIS A 19 -0.63 -10.70 -17.35
C HIS A 19 -0.90 -9.64 -16.28
N ILE A 20 -0.42 -8.40 -16.39
CA ILE A 20 -0.93 -7.28 -15.56
C ILE A 20 -2.24 -6.75 -16.17
N GLN A 21 -3.17 -7.66 -16.49
CA GLN A 21 -4.56 -7.28 -16.69
C GLN A 21 -5.25 -7.49 -15.35
N PRO A 22 -6.01 -6.49 -14.84
CA PRO A 22 -6.91 -6.74 -13.73
C PRO A 22 -7.74 -7.97 -14.08
N ARG A 23 -7.80 -8.96 -13.18
CA ARG A 23 -8.72 -10.08 -13.35
C ARG A 23 -10.12 -9.48 -13.46
N GLU A 24 -10.99 -10.03 -14.30
CA GLU A 24 -12.34 -9.47 -14.53
C GLU A 24 -13.14 -9.31 -13.21
N ASP A 25 -12.85 -10.16 -12.21
CA ASP A 25 -13.45 -10.12 -10.87
C ASP A 25 -12.74 -9.19 -9.86
N GLU A 26 -11.59 -8.59 -10.21
CA GLU A 26 -10.85 -7.71 -9.32
C GLU A 26 -11.18 -6.24 -9.55
N ARG A 27 -11.58 -5.55 -8.49
CA ARG A 27 -11.81 -4.12 -8.55
C ARG A 27 -10.48 -3.42 -8.88
N PRO A 28 -10.42 -2.59 -9.95
CA PRO A 28 -9.17 -1.98 -10.37
C PRO A 28 -8.66 -0.99 -9.29
N PRO A 29 -7.33 -0.85 -9.15
CA PRO A 29 -6.75 0.08 -8.18
C PRO A 29 -7.12 1.52 -8.55
N ILE A 30 -7.15 2.40 -7.55
CA ILE A 30 -7.54 3.80 -7.70
C ILE A 30 -6.84 4.52 -8.86
N VAL A 31 -5.56 4.21 -9.11
CA VAL A 31 -4.76 4.79 -10.20
C VAL A 31 -5.28 4.48 -11.61
N ASN A 32 -6.11 3.45 -11.74
CA ASN A 32 -6.73 3.02 -13.00
C ASN A 32 -8.22 3.43 -13.09
N LEU A 33 -8.75 4.12 -12.08
CA LEU A 33 -10.12 4.65 -12.10
C LEU A 33 -10.17 6.05 -12.73
N ASP A 34 -11.35 6.44 -13.21
CA ASP A 34 -11.62 7.78 -13.76
C ASP A 34 -12.90 8.41 -13.17
N GLY A 35 -13.03 9.72 -13.37
CA GLY A 35 -14.28 10.46 -13.13
C GLY A 35 -14.82 10.35 -11.70
N ALA A 36 -16.12 10.05 -11.60
CA ALA A 36 -16.81 9.97 -10.33
C ALA A 36 -16.31 8.82 -9.44
N GLU A 37 -15.90 7.69 -10.04
CA GLU A 37 -15.42 6.56 -9.27
C GLU A 37 -14.06 6.85 -8.64
N HIS A 38 -13.11 7.37 -9.42
CA HIS A 38 -11.84 7.86 -8.90
C HIS A 38 -12.04 8.89 -7.79
N SER A 39 -12.97 9.84 -7.99
CA SER A 39 -13.24 10.91 -7.02
C SER A 39 -13.77 10.37 -5.70
N ARG A 40 -14.68 9.37 -5.72
CA ARG A 40 -15.18 8.69 -4.51
C ARG A 40 -14.08 7.95 -3.78
N SER A 41 -13.34 7.07 -4.48
CA SER A 41 -12.26 6.28 -3.88
C SER A 41 -11.16 7.17 -3.31
N ARG A 42 -10.79 8.25 -4.01
CA ARG A 42 -9.79 9.23 -3.53
C ARG A 42 -10.30 9.99 -2.32
N GLY A 43 -11.56 10.41 -2.32
CA GLY A 43 -12.18 11.13 -1.21
C GLY A 43 -12.08 10.36 0.11
N ALA A 44 -12.19 9.03 0.05
CA ALA A 44 -12.11 8.15 1.21
C ALA A 44 -10.77 8.17 1.97
N ILE A 45 -9.66 8.55 1.31
CA ILE A 45 -8.32 8.54 1.93
C ILE A 45 -7.69 9.93 2.02
N LEU A 46 -8.28 10.93 1.36
CA LEU A 46 -7.62 12.21 1.16
C LEU A 46 -7.30 12.96 2.47
N GLY A 47 -8.12 12.80 3.51
CA GLY A 47 -7.91 13.41 4.82
C GLY A 47 -6.58 13.02 5.47
N GLU A 48 -6.10 11.81 5.19
CA GLU A 48 -4.85 11.26 5.71
C GLU A 48 -3.60 11.83 5.02
N PHE A 49 -3.77 12.34 3.79
CA PHE A 49 -2.67 12.86 2.97
C PHE A 49 -2.67 14.39 2.87
N THR A 50 -3.22 15.08 3.88
CA THR A 50 -3.19 16.55 3.95
C THR A 50 -1.80 17.06 4.34
N VAL A 51 -1.46 18.29 3.91
CA VAL A 51 -0.20 18.95 4.30
C VAL A 51 -0.03 19.01 5.83
N ARG A 52 -1.12 19.25 6.56
CA ARG A 52 -1.11 19.25 8.02
C ARG A 52 -0.70 17.88 8.57
N ARG A 53 -1.35 16.81 8.12
CA ARG A 53 -1.08 15.43 8.59
C ARG A 53 0.34 14.99 8.27
N VAL A 54 0.82 15.26 7.05
CA VAL A 54 2.20 14.96 6.66
C VAL A 54 3.22 15.73 7.50
N ARG A 55 2.93 16.99 7.88
CA ARG A 55 3.80 17.75 8.79
C ARG A 55 3.81 17.19 10.21
N GLU A 56 2.67 16.74 10.71
CA GLU A 56 2.56 16.08 12.02
C GLU A 56 3.36 14.77 12.07
N MET A 57 3.44 14.03 10.96
CA MET A 57 4.24 12.80 10.86
C MET A 57 5.75 13.05 10.81
N ARG A 58 6.20 14.27 10.44
CA ARG A 58 7.62 14.56 10.19
C ARG A 58 8.54 14.21 11.36
N PRO A 59 8.27 14.58 12.63
CA PRO A 59 9.17 14.25 13.74
C PRO A 59 9.31 12.74 13.95
N TRP A 60 8.23 11.99 13.74
CA TRP A 60 8.25 10.53 13.86
C TRP A 60 9.03 9.86 12.72
N ILE A 61 8.81 10.29 11.46
CA ILE A 61 9.57 9.80 10.30
C ILE A 61 11.07 10.11 10.48
N GLN A 62 11.40 11.31 10.99
CA GLN A 62 12.78 11.68 11.29
C GLN A 62 13.42 10.70 12.27
N GLY A 63 12.72 10.32 13.36
CA GLY A 63 13.22 9.33 14.30
C GLY A 63 13.46 7.94 13.68
N ILE A 64 12.63 7.52 12.71
CA ILE A 64 12.87 6.28 11.96
C ILE A 64 14.15 6.39 11.14
N VAL A 65 14.32 7.50 10.41
CA VAL A 65 15.49 7.73 9.56
C VAL A 65 16.76 7.80 10.39
N ASP A 66 16.73 8.56 11.49
CA ASP A 66 17.87 8.70 12.41
C ASP A 66 18.29 7.34 12.97
N GLY A 67 17.33 6.54 13.47
CA GLY A 67 17.64 5.21 13.99
C GLY A 67 18.22 4.25 12.93
N ARG A 68 17.81 4.36 11.67
CA ARG A 68 18.39 3.58 10.56
C ARG A 68 19.80 4.05 10.22
N ILE A 69 20.05 5.37 10.22
CA ILE A 69 21.39 5.93 10.02
C ILE A 69 22.32 5.51 11.17
N ASP A 70 21.87 5.56 12.41
CA ASP A 70 22.65 5.12 13.57
C ASP A 70 23.02 3.64 13.48
N ALA A 71 22.06 2.77 13.14
CA ALA A 71 22.32 1.34 12.94
C ALA A 71 23.33 1.08 11.81
N MET A 72 23.23 1.85 10.73
CA MET A 72 24.15 1.78 9.59
C MET A 72 25.57 2.23 9.98
N LEU A 73 25.71 3.32 10.72
CA LEU A 73 27.00 3.82 11.21
C LEU A 73 27.65 2.83 12.18
N ALA A 74 26.84 2.17 13.03
CA ALA A 74 27.32 1.15 13.97
C ALA A 74 27.80 -0.14 13.26
N ALA A 75 27.14 -0.55 12.18
CA ALA A 75 27.54 -1.71 11.39
C ALA A 75 28.85 -1.48 10.63
N GLY A 76 29.13 -0.23 10.24
CA GLY A 76 30.33 0.15 9.49
C GLY A 76 30.29 -0.26 8.01
N PRO A 77 31.28 0.16 7.22
CA PRO A 77 31.38 -0.20 5.81
C PRO A 77 31.91 -1.65 5.61
N PRO A 78 31.50 -2.35 4.54
CA PRO A 78 30.53 -1.92 3.52
C PRO A 78 29.08 -2.04 4.01
N THR A 79 28.20 -1.20 3.46
CA THR A 79 26.77 -1.18 3.78
C THR A 79 25.98 -1.08 2.48
N ASP A 80 24.83 -1.76 2.42
CA ASP A 80 23.82 -1.55 1.38
C ASP A 80 22.78 -0.52 1.84
N LEU A 81 22.73 0.63 1.16
CA LEU A 81 21.77 1.70 1.44
C LEU A 81 20.33 1.34 1.07
N VAL A 82 20.13 0.38 0.16
CA VAL A 82 18.80 -0.09 -0.21
C VAL A 82 18.19 -0.84 0.97
N ASP A 83 18.90 -1.86 1.45
CA ASP A 83 18.43 -2.73 2.52
C ASP A 83 18.40 -2.04 3.89
N MET A 84 19.39 -1.19 4.18
CA MET A 84 19.52 -0.59 5.51
C MET A 84 18.68 0.68 5.71
N LEU A 85 18.25 1.34 4.62
CA LEU A 85 17.58 2.63 4.69
C LEU A 85 16.39 2.75 3.73
N SER A 86 16.62 2.55 2.43
CA SER A 86 15.66 2.94 1.39
C SER A 86 14.40 2.08 1.37
N LEU A 87 14.52 0.77 1.63
CA LEU A 87 13.39 -0.16 1.78
C LEU A 87 12.71 -0.02 3.15
N PRO A 88 13.42 -0.11 4.30
CA PRO A 88 12.77 -0.19 5.59
C PRO A 88 12.07 1.10 6.03
N VAL A 89 12.56 2.28 5.62
CA VAL A 89 11.96 3.57 6.02
C VAL A 89 10.53 3.72 5.48
N PRO A 90 10.27 3.72 4.16
CA PRO A 90 8.92 3.90 3.64
C PRO A 90 7.99 2.75 4.03
N LEU A 91 8.51 1.53 4.13
CA LEU A 91 7.73 0.37 4.58
C LEU A 91 7.21 0.57 6.00
N ARG A 92 8.09 0.95 6.93
CA ARG A 92 7.68 1.24 8.32
C ARG A 92 6.68 2.38 8.41
N VAL A 93 6.85 3.41 7.58
CA VAL A 93 5.89 4.53 7.47
C VAL A 93 4.50 4.03 7.06
N VAL A 94 4.42 3.20 6.01
CA VAL A 94 3.15 2.63 5.55
C VAL A 94 2.53 1.71 6.59
N CYS A 95 3.31 0.83 7.24
CA CYS A 95 2.78 -0.06 8.26
C CYS A 95 2.11 0.72 9.40
N GLU A 96 2.78 1.74 9.93
CA GLU A 96 2.20 2.57 10.99
C GLU A 96 0.95 3.30 10.53
N MET A 97 0.97 3.86 9.31
CA MET A 97 -0.21 4.53 8.75
C MET A 97 -1.42 3.59 8.68
N LEU A 98 -1.21 2.32 8.34
CA LEU A 98 -2.25 1.30 8.28
C LEU A 98 -2.59 0.69 9.66
N GLY A 99 -1.79 0.97 10.69
CA GLY A 99 -1.91 0.33 12.00
C GLY A 99 -1.48 -1.14 12.01
N ALA A 100 -0.64 -1.53 11.04
CA ALA A 100 0.00 -2.84 10.94
C ALA A 100 1.20 -2.93 11.89
N SER A 101 1.43 -4.09 12.51
CA SER A 101 2.60 -4.29 13.36
C SER A 101 3.85 -4.49 12.51
N TYR A 102 4.72 -3.47 12.45
CA TYR A 102 6.02 -3.59 11.77
C TYR A 102 6.90 -4.70 12.38
N ALA A 103 6.73 -5.01 13.67
CA ALA A 103 7.54 -6.01 14.38
C ALA A 103 7.01 -7.44 14.24
N ASP A 104 5.70 -7.62 14.02
CA ASP A 104 5.08 -8.96 13.98
C ASP A 104 4.80 -9.45 12.55
N ASP A 105 4.70 -8.55 11.56
CA ASP A 105 4.37 -8.91 10.19
C ASP A 105 5.59 -8.90 9.27
N HIS A 106 6.53 -9.83 9.53
CA HIS A 106 7.55 -10.22 8.56
C HIS A 106 6.94 -10.56 7.19
N LEU A 107 5.68 -11.03 7.18
CA LEU A 107 4.90 -11.27 5.98
C LEU A 107 4.76 -10.00 5.12
N PHE A 108 4.52 -8.83 5.71
CA PHE A 108 4.30 -7.59 4.96
C PHE A 108 5.62 -7.10 4.33
N GLU A 109 6.72 -7.15 5.08
CA GLU A 109 8.06 -6.82 4.58
C GLU A 109 8.51 -7.79 3.48
N ASP A 110 8.44 -9.09 3.73
CA ASP A 110 8.84 -10.14 2.80
C ASP A 110 7.98 -10.13 1.52
N THR A 111 6.66 -9.96 1.64
CA THR A 111 5.75 -9.88 0.50
C THR A 111 5.98 -8.61 -0.32
N THR A 112 6.16 -7.46 0.33
CA THR A 112 6.43 -6.19 -0.37
C THR A 112 7.79 -6.21 -1.06
N CYS A 113 8.82 -6.72 -0.39
CA CYS A 113 10.15 -6.87 -0.99
C CYS A 113 10.14 -7.84 -2.17
N ARG A 114 9.41 -8.96 -2.11
CA ARG A 114 9.24 -9.89 -3.24
C ARG A 114 8.51 -9.23 -4.42
N MET A 115 7.48 -8.42 -4.17
CA MET A 115 6.80 -7.67 -5.23
C MET A 115 7.73 -6.69 -5.95
N MET A 116 8.68 -6.08 -5.23
CA MET A 116 9.60 -5.07 -5.77
C MET A 116 10.93 -5.62 -6.29
N SER A 117 11.24 -6.90 -6.01
CA SER A 117 12.52 -7.51 -6.37
C SER A 117 12.64 -7.79 -7.87
N ALA A 118 13.79 -7.45 -8.44
CA ALA A 118 14.12 -7.81 -9.82
C ALA A 118 14.38 -9.32 -9.92
N GLY A 119 13.84 -9.98 -10.95
CA GLY A 119 14.06 -11.42 -11.20
C GLY A 119 13.02 -12.37 -10.59
N VAL A 120 11.96 -11.85 -9.97
CA VAL A 120 10.83 -12.65 -9.48
C VAL A 120 9.93 -13.04 -10.65
N THR A 121 9.46 -14.30 -10.66
CA THR A 121 8.55 -14.81 -11.69
C THR A 121 7.17 -14.16 -11.56
N ASP A 122 6.38 -14.15 -12.63
CA ASP A 122 5.02 -13.62 -12.58
C ASP A 122 4.14 -14.42 -11.60
N GLU A 123 4.31 -15.75 -11.52
CA GLU A 123 3.60 -16.60 -10.55
C GLU A 123 3.93 -16.24 -9.09
N ASP A 124 5.20 -15.94 -8.79
CA ASP A 124 5.62 -15.53 -7.46
C ASP A 124 5.08 -14.13 -7.11
N ARG A 125 4.95 -13.23 -8.09
CA ARG A 125 4.32 -11.92 -7.90
C ARG A 125 2.84 -12.04 -7.63
N ASP A 126 2.12 -12.89 -8.37
CA ASP A 126 0.70 -13.13 -8.17
C ASP A 126 0.44 -13.74 -6.78
N ARG A 127 1.28 -14.69 -6.35
CA ARG A 127 1.20 -15.26 -5.00
C ARG A 127 1.45 -14.19 -3.93
N ALA A 128 2.47 -13.36 -4.10
CA ALA A 128 2.75 -12.26 -3.18
C ALA A 128 1.58 -11.25 -3.11
N ALA A 129 1.00 -10.89 -4.26
CA ALA A 129 -0.17 -10.02 -4.30
C ALA A 129 -1.38 -10.62 -3.55
N ALA A 130 -1.64 -11.92 -3.75
CA ALA A 130 -2.71 -12.63 -3.06
C ALA A 130 -2.50 -12.70 -1.54
N ASP A 131 -1.27 -12.96 -1.09
CA ASP A 131 -0.93 -12.99 0.33
C ASP A 131 -1.05 -11.60 0.97
N LEU A 132 -0.64 -10.54 0.26
CA LEU A 132 -0.83 -9.16 0.70
C LEU A 132 -2.31 -8.79 0.80
N SER A 133 -3.14 -9.17 -0.17
CA SER A 133 -4.59 -8.92 -0.13
C SER A 133 -5.24 -9.61 1.06
N ARG A 134 -4.91 -10.89 1.30
CA ARG A 134 -5.44 -11.64 2.46
C ARG A 134 -5.00 -11.02 3.78
N TYR A 135 -3.77 -10.54 3.85
CA TYR A 135 -3.25 -9.83 5.01
C TYR A 135 -4.04 -8.54 5.29
N LEU A 136 -4.22 -7.69 4.27
CA LEU A 136 -4.94 -6.43 4.39
C LEU A 136 -6.42 -6.65 4.75
N GLU A 137 -7.07 -7.68 4.19
CA GLU A 137 -8.44 -8.06 4.58
C GLU A 137 -8.54 -8.42 6.06
N ARG A 138 -7.60 -9.22 6.57
CA ARG A 138 -7.55 -9.56 7.99
C ARG A 138 -7.34 -8.31 8.85
N LEU A 139 -6.39 -7.46 8.47
CA LEU A 139 -6.10 -6.22 9.20
C LEU A 139 -7.33 -5.30 9.24
N CYS A 140 -8.04 -5.12 8.12
CA CYS A 140 -9.29 -4.37 8.09
C CYS A 140 -10.32 -4.93 9.07
N ARG A 141 -10.56 -6.25 9.05
CA ARG A 141 -11.50 -6.90 9.99
C ARG A 141 -11.11 -6.73 11.46
N GLU A 142 -9.81 -6.78 11.76
CA GLU A 142 -9.31 -6.56 13.12
C GLU A 142 -9.55 -5.12 13.58
N LYS A 143 -9.33 -4.14 12.70
CA LYS A 143 -9.57 -2.71 12.96
C LYS A 143 -11.06 -2.37 13.06
N GLU A 144 -11.90 -3.03 12.26
CA GLU A 144 -13.37 -2.93 12.39
C GLU A 144 -13.86 -3.47 13.74
N ALA A 145 -13.30 -4.59 14.20
CA ALA A 145 -13.66 -5.17 15.49
C ALA A 145 -13.12 -4.34 16.68
N HIS A 146 -12.01 -3.62 16.50
CA HIS A 146 -11.32 -2.85 17.53
C HIS A 146 -10.84 -1.49 16.98
N PRO A 147 -11.76 -0.55 16.72
CA PRO A 147 -11.42 0.73 16.11
C PRO A 147 -10.52 1.57 17.01
N THR A 148 -9.57 2.28 16.39
CA THR A 148 -8.64 3.21 17.04
C THR A 148 -8.62 4.54 16.30
N GLU A 149 -8.27 5.61 17.00
CA GLU A 149 -8.06 6.92 16.36
C GLU A 149 -6.61 7.12 15.87
N ASP A 150 -5.74 6.13 16.11
CA ASP A 150 -4.29 6.27 15.94
C ASP A 150 -3.84 5.95 14.51
N ASP A 151 -4.56 5.09 13.78
CA ASP A 151 -4.23 4.68 12.41
C ASP A 151 -5.33 4.97 11.37
N MET A 152 -4.96 4.89 10.08
CA MET A 152 -5.87 5.18 8.95
C MET A 152 -7.07 4.24 8.90
N LEU A 153 -6.88 2.96 9.24
CA LEU A 153 -7.92 1.95 9.09
C LEU A 153 -8.94 2.04 10.22
N GLY A 154 -8.50 2.32 11.45
CA GLY A 154 -9.36 2.54 12.61
C GLY A 154 -10.18 3.84 12.54
N ARG A 155 -9.61 4.92 11.97
CA ARG A 155 -10.31 6.22 11.81
C ARG A 155 -11.44 6.23 10.77
N LYS A 156 -11.54 5.20 9.94
CA LYS A 156 -12.53 5.15 8.87
C LYS A 156 -13.84 4.56 9.40
N ASP A 157 -14.86 5.40 9.48
CA ASP A 157 -16.24 4.98 9.76
C ASP A 157 -16.73 3.90 8.76
N ASP A 158 -17.49 2.93 9.28
CA ASP A 158 -18.12 1.78 8.61
C ASP A 158 -18.68 2.08 7.19
N ALA A 159 -19.23 3.28 6.97
CA ALA A 159 -19.87 3.65 5.70
C ALA A 159 -18.91 3.75 4.50
N MET A 160 -17.61 3.97 4.73
CA MET A 160 -16.63 4.22 3.65
C MET A 160 -15.86 2.96 3.22
N VAL A 161 -15.76 1.96 4.09
CA VAL A 161 -15.15 0.65 3.76
C VAL A 161 -16.19 -0.26 3.11
N TYR A 162 -17.42 -0.32 3.64
CA TYR A 162 -18.53 -1.07 3.01
C TYR A 162 -19.05 -0.42 1.73
N GLY A 163 -19.03 0.92 1.60
CA GLY A 163 -19.33 1.60 0.33
C GLY A 163 -18.36 1.26 -0.82
N LEU A 164 -17.22 0.64 -0.50
CA LEU A 164 -16.27 0.10 -1.48
C LEU A 164 -16.45 -1.42 -1.73
N TYR A 165 -17.24 -2.13 -0.93
CA TYR A 165 -17.54 -3.56 -1.08
C TYR A 165 -19.00 -3.87 -1.48
N GLU A 166 -19.96 -2.97 -1.25
CA GLU A 166 -21.40 -3.17 -1.55
C GLU A 166 -21.88 -2.47 -2.82
N LEU A 167 -21.31 -2.79 -3.98
CA LEU A 167 -22.07 -2.67 -5.23
C LEU A 167 -22.36 -4.08 -5.75
N PRO A 168 -23.63 -4.47 -5.95
CA PRO A 168 -23.94 -5.74 -6.54
C PRO A 168 -23.34 -5.78 -7.94
N VAL A 169 -22.51 -6.79 -8.19
CA VAL A 169 -22.17 -7.23 -9.54
C VAL A 169 -23.47 -7.73 -10.15
N ALA A 170 -24.21 -6.84 -10.80
CA ALA A 170 -25.34 -7.20 -11.63
C ALA A 170 -24.77 -7.65 -12.97
N TRP A 171 -24.90 -8.96 -13.21
CA TRP A 171 -24.62 -9.68 -14.45
C TRP A 171 -25.15 -8.96 -15.70
#